data_AF-A0A9X8XIQ2-F1
#
_entry.id   AF-A0A9X8XIQ2-F1
#
_cell.length_a   1.000
_cell.length_b   1.000
_cell.length_c   1.000
_cell.angle_alpha   90.00
_cell.angle_beta   90.00
_cell.angle_gamma   90.00
#
_symmetry.space_group_name_H-M   'P 1'
#
loop_
_entity.id
_entity.type
_entity.pdbx_description
1 polymer ?
#
loop_
_entity_poly.entity_id
_entity_poly.type
_entity_poly.pdbx_seq_one_letter_code
_entity_poly.pdbx_strand_id
1 'polypeptide(L)'
;MKQQSYKPLHFVYLLMALLTAMLLIARPVMADEEDKDPWRLGYNQGLTKGKEDGKVAEWTDLTPPDPEVPKSPKDIDDSNHEHYRDGYKDGYKEGYNEGFGGSYPLLLPVKFIWGIILHWWEKLI
;
A
#
# COMPACT_ATOMS: atom_id res chain seq x y z
N MET A 1 -9.19 -22.49 -47.76
CA MET A 1 -8.49 -21.43 -46.99
C MET A 1 -8.87 -20.07 -47.56
N LYS A 2 -9.60 -19.23 -46.81
CA LYS A 2 -9.73 -17.79 -47.08
C LYS A 2 -9.79 -17.05 -45.75
N GLN A 3 -8.89 -16.09 -45.62
CA GLN A 3 -8.49 -15.41 -44.38
C GLN A 3 -9.62 -14.55 -43.81
N GLN A 4 -9.89 -14.67 -42.51
CA GLN A 4 -10.63 -13.68 -41.74
C GLN A 4 -9.75 -12.44 -41.58
N SER A 5 -9.93 -11.48 -42.49
CA SER A 5 -9.37 -10.15 -42.34
C SER A 5 -10.38 -9.25 -41.62
N TYR A 6 -9.84 -8.23 -40.94
CA TYR A 6 -10.50 -7.16 -40.16
C TYR A 6 -10.89 -7.61 -38.74
N LYS A 7 -10.35 -7.04 -37.64
CA LYS A 7 -10.32 -5.60 -37.31
C LYS A 7 -9.26 -5.27 -36.23
N PRO A 8 -7.94 -5.31 -36.51
CA PRO A 8 -6.94 -4.85 -35.54
C PRO A 8 -7.14 -3.38 -35.14
N LEU A 9 -7.75 -2.58 -36.03
CA LEU A 9 -8.02 -1.16 -35.81
C LEU A 9 -8.96 -0.89 -34.61
N HIS A 10 -9.99 -1.72 -34.40
CA HIS A 10 -10.88 -1.57 -33.23
C HIS A 10 -10.17 -1.88 -31.91
N PHE A 11 -9.22 -2.82 -31.92
CA PHE A 11 -8.42 -3.15 -30.74
C PHE A 11 -7.48 -2.01 -30.36
N VAL A 12 -6.88 -1.34 -31.36
CA VAL A 12 -6.04 -0.15 -31.13
C VAL A 12 -6.85 1.00 -30.54
N TYR A 13 -8.06 1.25 -31.04
CA TYR A 13 -8.93 2.27 -30.45
C TYR A 13 -9.35 1.94 -29.02
N LEU A 14 -9.60 0.66 -28.73
CA LEU A 14 -9.93 0.22 -27.39
C LEU A 14 -8.73 0.41 -26.44
N LEU A 15 -7.52 0.08 -26.87
CA LEU A 15 -6.29 0.33 -26.11
C LEU A 15 -6.04 1.83 -25.87
N MET A 16 -6.22 2.67 -26.90
CA MET A 16 -6.05 4.11 -26.76
C MET A 16 -7.09 4.74 -25.83
N ALA A 17 -8.34 4.27 -25.88
CA ALA A 17 -9.39 4.70 -24.96
C ALA A 17 -9.13 4.26 -23.51
N LEU A 18 -8.56 3.06 -23.33
CA LEU A 18 -8.17 2.55 -22.02
C LEU A 18 -6.98 3.33 -21.45
N LEU A 19 -6.00 3.68 -22.30
CA LEU A 19 -4.84 4.48 -21.93
C LEU A 19 -5.25 5.91 -21.54
N THR A 20 -6.14 6.56 -22.30
CA THR A 20 -6.64 7.90 -21.96
C THR A 20 -7.50 7.89 -20.70
N ALA A 21 -8.33 6.87 -20.49
CA ALA A 21 -9.07 6.70 -19.24
C ALA A 21 -8.13 6.53 -18.04
N MET A 22 -7.06 5.73 -18.18
CA MET A 22 -6.03 5.60 -17.14
C MET A 22 -5.31 6.92 -16.87
N LEU A 23 -5.00 7.71 -17.91
CA LEU A 23 -4.38 9.03 -17.76
C LEU A 23 -5.32 10.08 -17.14
N LEU A 24 -6.64 9.97 -17.35
CA LEU A 24 -7.64 10.82 -16.71
C LEU A 24 -7.84 10.49 -15.23
N ILE A 25 -7.64 9.24 -14.83
CA ILE A 25 -7.72 8.79 -13.44
C ILE A 25 -6.38 8.99 -12.71
N ALA A 26 -5.27 9.09 -13.46
CA ALA A 26 -3.97 9.47 -12.93
C ALA A 26 -4.01 10.92 -12.45
N ARG A 27 -4.56 11.13 -11.25
CA ARG A 27 -4.43 12.40 -10.54
C ARG A 27 -2.93 12.70 -10.38
N PRO A 28 -2.51 13.96 -10.54
CA PRO A 28 -1.14 14.33 -10.24
C PRO A 28 -0.85 13.92 -8.79
N VAL A 29 0.22 13.14 -8.60
CA VAL A 29 0.84 13.02 -7.28
C VAL A 29 1.45 14.38 -6.99
N MET A 30 0.64 15.25 -6.38
CA MET A 30 1.14 16.49 -5.82
C MET A 30 1.93 16.11 -4.56
N ALA A 31 3.25 16.08 -4.70
CA ALA A 31 4.13 16.38 -3.58
C ALA A 31 4.11 17.90 -3.38
N ASP A 32 4.24 18.31 -2.11
CA ASP A 32 4.20 19.69 -1.60
C ASP A 32 2.83 20.36 -1.53
N GLU A 33 2.11 20.03 -0.46
CA GLU A 33 1.85 21.08 0.53
C GLU A 33 2.68 20.72 1.77
N GLU A 34 3.26 21.73 2.42
CA GLU A 34 3.84 21.62 3.76
C GLU A 34 2.68 21.29 4.72
N ASP A 35 2.21 20.04 4.69
CA ASP A 35 1.15 19.55 5.56
C ASP A 35 1.67 19.64 6.98
N LYS A 36 1.26 20.70 7.69
CA LYS A 36 1.47 20.83 9.13
C LYS A 36 0.57 19.90 9.94
N ASP A 37 -0.22 19.05 9.27
CA ASP A 37 -1.03 18.04 9.94
C ASP A 37 -0.10 16.97 10.56
N PRO A 38 -0.06 16.88 11.91
CA PRO A 38 0.85 15.97 12.60
C PRO A 38 0.64 14.52 12.19
N TRP A 39 -0.60 14.10 11.99
CA TRP A 39 -0.95 12.73 11.61
C TRP A 39 -0.43 12.42 10.21
N ARG A 40 -0.65 13.28 9.22
CA ARG A 40 -0.19 13.09 7.83
C ARG A 40 1.33 13.08 7.73
N LEU A 41 2.02 13.92 8.50
CA LEU A 41 3.47 13.89 8.63
C LEU A 41 3.95 12.55 9.18
N GLY A 42 3.36 12.10 10.28
CA GLY A 42 3.64 10.79 10.86
C GLY A 42 3.40 9.68 9.85
N TYR A 43 2.24 9.67 9.21
CA TYR A 43 1.83 8.69 8.21
C TYR A 43 2.82 8.58 7.05
N ASN A 44 3.24 9.69 6.45
CA ASN A 44 4.19 9.66 5.33
C ASN A 44 5.58 9.10 5.74
N GLN A 45 6.06 9.46 6.93
CA GLN A 45 7.31 8.93 7.46
C GLN A 45 7.20 7.43 7.78
N GLY A 46 6.12 7.05 8.46
CA GLY A 46 5.80 5.66 8.75
C GLY A 46 5.70 4.84 7.48
N LEU A 47 5.00 5.32 6.45
CA LEU A 47 4.83 4.67 5.16
C LEU A 47 6.18 4.37 4.49
N THR A 48 7.07 5.35 4.46
CA THR A 48 8.41 5.18 3.88
C THR A 48 9.20 4.13 4.65
N LYS A 49 9.24 4.24 5.98
CA LYS A 49 9.99 3.33 6.84
C LYS A 49 9.44 1.90 6.77
N GLY A 50 8.12 1.76 6.85
CA GLY A 50 7.43 0.49 6.73
C GLY A 50 7.75 -0.18 5.40
N LYS A 51 7.76 0.57 4.29
CA LYS A 51 8.09 0.03 2.97
C LYS A 51 9.52 -0.48 2.86
N GLU A 52 10.47 0.19 3.49
CA GLU A 52 11.86 -0.30 3.57
C GLU A 52 11.94 -1.59 4.38
N ASP A 53 11.32 -1.62 5.56
CA ASP A 53 11.36 -2.77 6.46
C ASP A 53 10.63 -3.98 5.87
N GLY A 54 9.49 -3.76 5.20
CA GLY A 54 8.74 -4.81 4.49
C GLY A 54 9.50 -5.39 3.30
N LYS A 55 10.38 -4.63 2.64
CA LYS A 55 11.22 -5.16 1.53
C LYS A 55 12.32 -6.10 2.01
N VAL A 56 12.82 -5.91 3.23
CA VAL A 56 13.90 -6.72 3.81
C VAL A 56 13.39 -7.81 4.75
N ALA A 57 12.08 -7.82 5.02
CA ALA A 57 11.42 -8.81 5.85
C ALA A 57 11.58 -10.25 5.29
N GLU A 58 11.66 -11.22 6.19
CA GLU A 58 11.67 -12.62 5.82
C GLU A 58 10.25 -13.06 5.44
N TRP A 59 10.12 -14.08 4.59
CA TRP A 59 8.82 -14.59 4.15
C TRP A 59 7.91 -15.05 5.31
N THR A 60 8.47 -15.30 6.49
CA THR A 60 7.77 -15.64 7.72
C THR A 60 7.17 -14.43 8.45
N ASP A 61 7.65 -13.23 8.18
CA ASP A 61 7.27 -11.98 8.86
C ASP A 61 6.00 -11.38 8.24
N LEU A 62 4.96 -12.21 8.19
CA LEU A 62 3.70 -11.93 7.50
C LEU A 62 2.87 -10.81 8.13
N THR A 63 3.28 -10.27 9.27
CA THR A 63 2.56 -9.25 10.02
C THR A 63 3.55 -8.12 10.33
N PRO A 64 3.19 -6.85 10.05
CA PRO A 64 4.04 -5.73 10.44
C PRO A 64 4.31 -5.76 11.95
N PRO A 65 5.58 -5.67 12.40
CA PRO A 65 5.89 -5.49 13.80
C PRO A 65 5.38 -4.12 14.30
N ASP A 66 5.22 -3.95 15.62
CA ASP A 66 4.95 -2.63 16.18
C ASP A 66 6.22 -1.77 16.03
N PRO A 67 6.17 -0.66 15.27
CA PRO A 67 7.38 0.10 15.00
C PRO A 67 7.82 0.93 16.20
N GLU A 68 9.13 1.10 16.34
CA GLU A 68 9.67 2.14 17.22
C GLU A 68 9.35 3.50 16.59
N VAL A 69 8.47 4.26 17.25
CA VAL A 69 8.02 5.55 16.74
C VAL A 69 9.07 6.61 17.08
N PRO A 70 9.64 7.31 16.09
CA PRO A 70 10.59 8.37 16.35
C PRO A 70 9.91 9.53 17.10
N LYS A 71 10.70 10.31 17.84
CA LYS A 71 10.20 11.56 18.44
C LYS A 71 9.65 12.46 17.33
N SER A 72 8.53 13.12 17.60
CA SER A 72 7.97 14.07 16.65
C SER A 72 9.00 15.15 16.30
N PRO A 73 8.99 15.66 15.06
CA PRO A 73 9.76 16.84 14.69
C PRO A 73 9.54 17.98 15.70
N LYS A 74 10.58 18.80 15.94
CA LYS A 74 10.54 19.90 16.93
C LYS A 74 9.43 20.92 16.68
N ASP A 75 8.90 20.95 15.46
CA ASP A 75 7.86 21.88 15.01
C ASP A 75 6.44 21.39 15.33
N ILE A 76 6.29 20.17 15.86
CA ILE A 76 5.01 19.62 16.35
C ILE A 76 4.92 19.86 17.85
N ASP A 77 3.88 20.57 18.28
CA ASP A 77 3.57 20.80 19.70
C ASP A 77 3.36 19.46 20.44
N ASP A 78 3.72 19.42 21.73
CA ASP A 78 3.62 18.20 22.54
C ASP A 78 2.19 17.63 22.58
N SER A 79 1.16 18.49 22.48
CA SER A 79 -0.25 18.08 22.41
C SER A 79 -0.60 17.28 21.14
N ASN A 80 0.18 17.47 20.08
CA ASN A 80 -0.01 16.83 18.77
C ASN A 80 0.90 15.60 18.56
N HIS A 81 1.70 15.24 19.56
CA HIS A 81 2.59 14.10 19.51
C HIS A 81 1.83 12.78 19.32
N GLU A 82 0.65 12.64 19.94
CA GLU A 82 -0.20 11.46 19.79
C GLU A 82 -0.72 11.31 18.36
N HIS A 83 -1.22 12.39 17.76
CA HIS A 83 -1.70 12.39 16.37
C HIS A 83 -0.58 12.00 15.39
N TYR A 84 0.63 12.53 15.59
CA TYR A 84 1.80 12.13 14.83
C TYR A 84 2.13 10.64 14.99
N ARG A 85 2.13 10.16 16.24
CA ARG A 85 2.43 8.76 16.55
C ARG A 85 1.42 7.80 15.93
N ASP A 86 0.14 8.14 15.98
CA ASP A 86 -0.93 7.34 15.39
C ASP A 86 -0.78 7.30 13.87
N GLY A 87 -0.55 8.46 13.25
CA GLY A 87 -0.28 8.55 11.82
C GLY A 87 0.92 7.68 11.42
N TYR A 88 2.03 7.78 12.16
CA TYR A 88 3.22 6.98 11.91
C TYR A 88 2.94 5.47 11.99
N LYS A 89 2.20 5.01 12.99
CA LYS A 89 1.85 3.59 13.14
C LYS A 89 0.97 3.10 11.99
N ASP A 90 0.00 3.91 11.57
CA ASP A 90 -0.89 3.57 10.46
C ASP A 90 -0.13 3.51 9.14
N GLY A 91 0.67 4.53 8.84
CA GLY A 91 1.51 4.58 7.66
C GLY A 91 2.52 3.43 7.61
N TYR A 92 3.15 3.11 8.75
CA TYR A 92 4.11 2.01 8.83
C TYR A 92 3.49 0.66 8.47
N LYS A 93 2.30 0.35 8.98
CA LYS A 93 1.62 -0.91 8.66
C LYS A 93 1.31 -1.01 7.16
N GLU A 94 0.83 0.08 6.57
CA GLU A 94 0.51 0.11 5.15
C GLU A 94 1.76 -0.03 4.28
N GLY A 95 2.81 0.74 4.60
CA GLY A 95 4.09 0.70 3.90
C GLY A 95 4.73 -0.68 3.99
N TYR A 96 4.71 -1.30 5.17
CA TYR A 96 5.22 -2.66 5.38
C TYR A 96 4.52 -3.66 4.49
N ASN A 97 3.19 -3.63 4.43
CA ASN A 97 2.43 -4.54 3.57
C ASN A 97 2.72 -4.29 2.08
N GLU A 98 2.93 -3.04 1.67
CA GLU A 98 3.33 -2.71 0.30
C GLU A 98 4.73 -3.25 -0.04
N GLY A 99 5.72 -3.02 0.83
CA GLY A 99 7.09 -3.50 0.66
C GLY A 99 7.19 -5.03 0.70
N PHE A 100 6.49 -5.66 1.65
CA PHE A 100 6.41 -7.11 1.80
C PHE A 100 5.67 -7.75 0.62
N GLY A 101 4.53 -7.17 0.21
CA GLY A 101 3.77 -7.63 -0.94
C GLY A 101 4.53 -7.49 -2.26
N GLY A 102 5.39 -6.47 -2.40
CA GLY A 102 6.31 -6.35 -3.53
C GLY A 102 7.35 -7.48 -3.58
N SER A 103 7.83 -7.94 -2.42
CA SER A 103 8.83 -9.01 -2.31
C SER A 103 8.22 -10.41 -2.39
N TYR A 104 7.00 -10.57 -1.86
CA TYR A 104 6.26 -11.83 -1.78
C TYR A 104 4.80 -11.67 -2.24
N PRO A 105 4.56 -11.40 -3.54
CA PRO A 105 3.23 -11.03 -4.06
C PRO A 105 2.16 -12.12 -3.89
N LEU A 106 2.58 -13.38 -3.73
CA LEU A 106 1.67 -14.50 -3.55
C LEU A 106 1.42 -14.86 -2.08
N LEU A 107 2.22 -14.39 -1.13
CA LEU A 107 2.07 -14.79 0.28
C LEU A 107 0.91 -14.07 0.98
N LEU A 108 0.68 -12.79 0.67
CA LEU A 108 -0.47 -12.05 1.20
C LEU A 108 -1.81 -12.70 0.84
N PRO A 109 -2.12 -13.02 -0.44
CA PRO A 109 -3.36 -13.70 -0.78
C PRO A 109 -3.43 -15.13 -0.23
N VAL A 110 -2.32 -15.87 -0.18
CA VAL A 110 -2.29 -17.23 0.41
C VAL A 110 -2.59 -17.19 1.91
N LYS A 111 -2.01 -16.26 2.67
CA LYS A 111 -2.29 -16.08 4.10
C LYS A 111 -3.75 -15.72 4.35
N PHE A 112 -4.32 -14.83 3.52
CA PHE A 112 -5.73 -14.46 3.62
C PHE A 112 -6.66 -15.65 3.41
N ILE A 113 -6.44 -16.44 2.36
CA ILE A 113 -7.22 -17.66 2.07
C ILE A 113 -7.09 -18.65 3.23
N TRP A 114 -5.86 -18.85 3.75
CA TRP A 114 -5.62 -19.74 4.87
C TRP A 114 -6.35 -19.29 6.15
N GLY A 115 -6.36 -17.99 6.44
CA GLY A 115 -7.09 -17.42 7.57
C GLY A 115 -8.60 -17.65 7.50
N ILE A 116 -9.19 -17.54 6.30
CA ILE A 116 -10.62 -17.87 6.08
C ILE A 116 -10.87 -19.36 6.36
N ILE A 117 -10.02 -20.25 5.84
CA ILE A 117 -10.15 -21.70 6.06
C ILE A 117 -10.13 -22.02 7.56
N LEU A 118 -9.18 -21.47 8.31
CA LEU A 118 -9.08 -21.68 9.76
C LEU A 118 -10.31 -21.15 10.51
N HIS A 119 -10.80 -19.95 10.17
CA HIS A 119 -11.98 -19.37 10.80
C HIS A 119 -13.22 -20.27 10.67
N TRP A 120 -13.44 -20.85 9.48
CA TRP A 120 -14.56 -21.75 9.25
C TRP A 120 -14.34 -23.14 9.84
N TRP A 121 -13.08 -23.60 9.91
CA TRP A 121 -12.74 -24.85 10.59
C TRP A 121 -13.03 -24.75 12.10
N GLU A 122 -12.59 -23.69 12.77
CA GLU A 122 -12.85 -23.46 14.21
C GLU A 122 -14.35 -23.37 14.52
N LYS A 123 -15.17 -22.95 13.57
CA LYS A 123 -16.64 -22.94 13.70
C LYS A 123 -17.31 -24.29 13.49
N LEU A 124 -16.62 -25.24 12.85
CA LEU A 124 -17.12 -26.59 12.54
C LEU A 124 -16.80 -27.62 13.62
N ILE A 125 -15.84 -27.33 14.50
CA ILE A 125 -15.49 -28.09 15.71
C ILE A 125 -16.25 -27.51 16.90
#